data_AF-V2UXM8-F1
#
_entry.id   AF-V2UXM8-F1
#
_cell.length_a   1.000
_cell.length_b   1.000
_cell.length_c   1.000
_cell.angle_alpha   90.00
_cell.angle_beta   90.00
_cell.angle_gamma   90.00
#
_symmetry.space_group_name_H-M   'P 1'
#
loop_
_entity.id
_entity.type
_entity.pdbx_description
1 polymer ?
#
loop_
_entity_poly.entity_id
_entity_poly.type
_entity_poly.pdbx_seq_one_letter_code
_entity_poly.pdbx_strand_id
1 'polypeptide(L)'
;MNRVVEKISTLRFGDTSSTVVKKIGYQPDEYFISPNKSLVNSSNHLIMNYIFYRQPNRKNKLVMDELSLILIFSKDDKLISVIDNSILDHPKGIPIQ
;
A
#
# COMPACT_ATOMS: atom_id res chain seq x y z
N MET A 1 -1.32 -12.61 -4.43
CA MET A 1 -0.40 -11.54 -3.99
C MET A 1 0.48 -11.04 -5.13
N ASN A 2 1.22 -11.89 -5.85
CA ASN A 2 2.15 -11.48 -6.91
C ASN A 2 1.60 -10.43 -7.91
N ARG A 3 0.38 -10.63 -8.42
CA ARG A 3 -0.28 -9.67 -9.33
C ARG A 3 -0.53 -8.29 -8.70
N VAL A 4 -0.77 -8.22 -7.40
CA VAL A 4 -0.96 -6.95 -6.67
C VAL A 4 0.40 -6.26 -6.53
N VAL A 5 1.44 -7.00 -6.14
CA VAL A 5 2.83 -6.50 -6.05
C VAL A 5 3.29 -5.93 -7.40
N GLU A 6 3.05 -6.65 -8.49
CA GLU A 6 3.36 -6.18 -9.86
C GLU A 6 2.68 -4.84 -10.15
N LYS A 7 1.39 -4.70 -9.85
CA LYS A 7 0.68 -3.44 -10.05
C LYS A 7 1.23 -2.30 -9.20
N ILE A 8 1.54 -2.55 -7.93
CA ILE A 8 2.15 -1.56 -7.03
C ILE A 8 3.52 -1.10 -7.56
N SER A 9 4.30 -2.01 -8.15
CA SER A 9 5.62 -1.67 -8.74
C SER A 9 5.55 -0.67 -9.92
N THR A 10 4.36 -0.49 -10.52
CA THR A 10 4.11 0.46 -11.61
C THR A 10 3.81 1.89 -11.13
N LEU A 11 3.64 2.10 -9.83
CA LEU A 11 3.43 3.41 -9.26
C LEU A 11 4.68 4.29 -9.42
N ARG A 12 4.47 5.58 -9.63
CA ARG A 12 5.54 6.57 -9.82
C ARG A 12 5.22 7.83 -9.01
N PHE A 13 6.25 8.45 -8.43
CA PHE A 13 6.10 9.77 -7.83
C PHE A 13 5.55 10.75 -8.88
N GLY A 14 4.59 11.58 -8.46
CA GLY A 14 3.84 12.47 -9.36
C GLY A 14 2.56 11.87 -9.95
N ASP A 15 2.31 10.57 -9.80
CA ASP A 15 1.01 9.98 -10.15
C ASP A 15 -0.10 10.64 -9.33
N THR A 16 -1.25 10.91 -9.96
CA THR A 16 -2.44 11.39 -9.25
C THR A 16 -3.10 10.26 -8.48
N SER A 17 -3.86 10.57 -7.42
CA SER A 17 -4.63 9.55 -6.68
C SER A 17 -5.53 8.73 -7.62
N SER A 18 -6.18 9.39 -8.58
CA SER A 18 -6.99 8.72 -9.62
C SER A 18 -6.17 7.79 -10.52
N THR A 19 -4.93 8.14 -10.85
CA THR A 19 -4.02 7.30 -11.64
C THR A 19 -3.56 6.09 -10.82
N VAL A 20 -3.21 6.31 -9.56
CA VAL A 20 -2.83 5.24 -8.62
C VAL A 20 -3.97 4.22 -8.47
N VAL A 21 -5.20 4.66 -8.22
CA VAL A 21 -6.38 3.79 -8.12
C VAL A 21 -6.57 2.97 -9.40
N LYS A 22 -6.37 3.57 -10.59
CA LYS A 22 -6.45 2.85 -11.87
C LYS A 22 -5.33 1.81 -12.03
N LYS A 23 -4.09 2.14 -11.67
CA LYS A 23 -2.93 1.24 -11.76
C LYS A 23 -3.06 0.04 -10.83
N ILE A 24 -3.44 0.29 -9.57
CA ILE A 24 -3.72 -0.76 -8.59
C ILE A 24 -4.98 -1.54 -8.98
N GLY A 25 -5.98 -0.86 -9.53
CA GLY A 25 -7.27 -1.44 -9.92
C GLY A 25 -8.15 -1.81 -8.73
N TYR A 26 -7.88 -1.22 -7.56
CA TYR A 26 -8.66 -1.36 -6.33
C TYR A 26 -8.83 0.04 -5.71
N GLN A 27 -9.96 0.28 -5.06
CA GLN A 27 -10.14 1.44 -4.19
C GLN A 27 -9.33 1.26 -2.90
N PRO A 28 -8.83 2.33 -2.27
CA PRO A 28 -8.22 2.22 -0.95
C PRO A 28 -9.26 1.77 0.08
N ASP A 29 -8.82 1.01 1.07
CA ASP A 29 -9.66 0.60 2.19
C ASP A 29 -10.03 1.80 3.07
N GLU A 30 -9.07 2.72 3.26
CA GLU A 30 -9.28 3.97 3.97
C GLU A 30 -8.56 5.12 3.26
N TYR A 31 -9.15 6.30 3.32
CA TYR A 31 -8.47 7.53 2.92
C TYR A 31 -8.90 8.70 3.80
N PHE A 32 -7.97 9.61 4.05
CA PHE A 32 -8.25 10.81 4.82
C PHE A 32 -7.32 11.95 4.42
N ILE A 33 -7.75 13.17 4.74
CA ILE A 33 -6.95 14.37 4.56
C ILE A 33 -6.28 14.69 5.89
N SER A 34 -4.95 14.64 5.92
CA SER A 34 -4.17 14.98 7.10
C SER A 34 -3.54 16.36 6.95
N PRO A 35 -3.81 17.32 7.85
CA PRO A 35 -3.04 18.55 7.90
C PRO A 35 -1.64 18.23 8.44
N ASN A 36 -0.59 18.50 7.67
CA ASN A 36 0.76 18.33 8.20
C ASN A 36 1.08 19.47 9.17
N LYS A 37 0.89 19.22 10.47
CA LYS A 37 1.08 20.21 11.54
C LYS A 37 2.55 20.59 11.81
N SER A 38 3.51 19.91 11.19
CA SER A 38 4.95 20.14 11.44
C SER A 38 5.58 21.21 10.53
N LEU A 39 4.89 21.64 9.46
CA LEU A 39 5.40 22.63 8.52
C LEU A 39 4.62 23.94 8.67
N VAL A 40 5.35 25.07 8.76
CA VAL A 40 4.83 26.43 8.97
C VAL A 40 3.82 26.88 7.87
N ASN A 41 3.74 26.14 6.76
CA ASN A 41 2.71 26.24 5.73
C ASN A 41 1.99 24.89 5.56
N SER A 42 1.12 24.53 6.49
CA SER A 42 0.46 23.22 6.48
C SER A 42 -0.37 23.02 5.20
N SER A 43 0.11 22.14 4.32
CA SER A 43 -0.68 21.62 3.22
C SER A 43 -1.47 20.42 3.69
N ASN A 44 -2.74 20.37 3.29
CA ASN A 44 -3.56 19.18 3.41
C ASN A 44 -2.99 18.10 2.50
N HIS A 45 -2.61 16.95 3.07
CA HIS A 45 -2.16 15.79 2.33
C HIS A 45 -3.28 14.76 2.29
N LEU A 46 -3.53 14.21 1.10
CA LEU A 46 -4.37 13.03 0.97
C LEU A 46 -3.53 11.80 1.31
N ILE A 47 -4.05 10.97 2.19
CA ILE A 47 -3.45 9.69 2.59
C ILE A 47 -4.41 8.59 2.18
N MET A 48 -3.91 7.59 1.48
CA MET A 48 -4.65 6.39 1.08
C MET A 48 -3.99 5.17 1.69
N ASN A 49 -4.78 4.32 2.34
CA ASN A 49 -4.34 3.06 2.94
C ASN A 49 -4.93 1.89 2.14
N TYR A 50 -4.08 0.94 1.79
CA TYR A 50 -4.44 -0.30 1.11
C TYR A 50 -3.99 -1.48 1.94
N ILE A 51 -4.88 -2.45 2.15
CA ILE A 51 -4.58 -3.69 2.84
C ILE A 51 -5.06 -4.86 1.99
N PHE A 52 -4.11 -5.68 1.55
CA PHE A 52 -4.40 -6.88 0.78
C PHE A 52 -4.08 -8.12 1.61
N TYR A 53 -5.01 -9.05 1.65
CA TYR A 53 -4.83 -10.33 2.31
C TYR A 53 -4.80 -11.44 1.27
N ARG A 54 -3.86 -12.39 1.42
CA ARG A 54 -3.97 -13.68 0.73
C ARG A 54 -4.93 -14.56 1.53
N GLN A 55 -6.07 -14.91 0.95
CA GLN A 55 -6.93 -15.92 1.55
C GLN A 55 -6.16 -17.23 1.70
N PRO A 56 -6.22 -17.90 2.86
CA PRO A 56 -5.53 -19.15 3.08
C PRO A 56 -6.13 -20.20 2.13
N ASN A 57 -5.28 -20.84 1.33
CA ASN A 57 -5.70 -22.02 0.60
C ASN A 57 -6.11 -23.10 1.61
N ARG A 58 -7.16 -23.89 1.31
CA ARG A 58 -7.71 -24.95 2.19
C ARG A 58 -6.66 -25.89 2.82
N LYS A 59 -5.45 -25.96 2.25
CA LYS A 59 -4.32 -26.78 2.72
C LYS A 59 -3.42 -26.11 3.78
N ASN A 60 -3.28 -24.78 3.78
CA ASN A 60 -2.41 -24.05 4.72
C ASN A 60 -3.22 -22.95 5.41
N LYS A 61 -3.87 -23.30 6.53
CA LYS A 61 -4.64 -22.36 7.35
C LYS A 61 -3.78 -21.35 8.13
N LEU A 62 -2.46 -21.56 8.20
CA LEU A 62 -1.55 -20.83 9.09
C LEU A 62 -0.78 -19.69 8.42
N VAL A 63 -0.82 -19.55 7.09
CA VAL A 63 -0.06 -18.51 6.38
C VAL A 63 -1.03 -17.44 5.88
N MET A 64 -1.06 -16.32 6.58
CA MET A 64 -1.71 -15.08 6.14
C MET A 64 -0.61 -14.16 5.62
N ASP A 65 -0.54 -13.97 4.30
CA ASP A 65 0.25 -12.87 3.74
C ASP A 65 -0.60 -11.61 3.81
N GLU A 66 -0.08 -10.58 4.47
CA GLU A 66 -0.67 -9.23 4.47
C GLU A 66 0.26 -8.26 3.74
N LEU A 67 -0.29 -7.55 2.77
CA LEU A 67 0.38 -6.44 2.10
C LEU A 67 -0.32 -5.16 2.52
N SER A 68 0.37 -4.32 3.29
CA SER A 68 -0.14 -3.04 3.78
C SER A 68 0.67 -1.91 3.15
N LEU A 69 -0.03 -0.99 2.48
CA LEU A 69 0.58 0.09 1.70
C LEU A 69 -0.11 1.42 2.03
N ILE A 70 0.66 2.38 2.53
CA ILE A 70 0.20 3.74 2.77
C ILE A 70 0.80 4.65 1.70
N LEU A 71 -0.05 5.38 0.99
CA LEU A 71 0.32 6.31 -0.06
C LEU A 71 -0.02 7.74 0.38
N ILE A 72 0.96 8.63 0.29
CA ILE A 72 0.80 10.04 0.67
C ILE A 72 0.90 10.91 -0.58
N PHE A 73 -0.09 11.78 -0.74
CA PHE A 73 -0.20 12.71 -1.84
C PHE A 73 0.00 14.15 -1.36
N SER A 74 0.58 14.99 -2.21
CA SER A 74 0.64 16.43 -1.99
C SER A 74 -0.76 17.07 -2.11
N LYS A 75 -0.86 18.34 -1.73
CA LYS A 75 -2.07 19.16 -1.96
C LYS A 75 -2.51 19.22 -3.43
N ASP A 76 -1.57 19.07 -4.35
CA ASP A 76 -1.81 19.13 -5.79
C ASP A 76 -2.14 17.76 -6.39
N ASP A 77 -2.55 16.80 -5.52
CA ASP A 77 -2.88 15.42 -5.87
C ASP A 77 -1.73 14.72 -6.60
N LYS A 78 -0.52 14.76 -6.02
CA LYS A 78 0.67 14.08 -6.56
C LYS A 78 1.24 13.12 -5.53
N LEU A 79 1.46 11.87 -5.92
CA LEU A 79 2.10 10.87 -5.07
C LEU A 79 3.51 11.35 -4.70
N ILE A 80 3.78 11.52 -3.42
CA ILE A 80 5.06 12.01 -2.89
C ILE A 80 5.72 11.04 -1.91
N SER A 81 4.97 10.10 -1.34
CA SER A 81 5.53 9.07 -0.46
C SER A 81 4.76 7.76 -0.57
N VAL A 82 5.50 6.67 -0.39
CA VAL A 82 5.01 5.30 -0.33
C VAL A 82 5.61 4.66 0.91
N ILE A 83 4.77 4.12 1.78
CA ILE A 83 5.18 3.40 2.99
C ILE A 83 4.66 1.97 2.86
N ASP A 84 5.58 1.01 2.85
CA ASP A 84 5.29 -0.41 2.79
C ASP A 84 5.43 -1.01 4.20
N ASN A 85 4.30 -1.44 4.77
CA ASN A 85 4.20 -2.08 6.08
C ASN A 85 3.88 -3.58 5.95
N SER A 86 4.14 -4.18 4.79
CA SER A 86 3.72 -5.54 4.48
C SER A 86 4.43 -6.59 5.34
N ILE A 87 3.65 -7.54 5.86
CA ILE A 87 4.16 -8.76 6.50
C ILE A 87 4.03 -9.88 5.48
N LEU A 88 5.01 -9.94 4.58
CA LEU A 88 5.13 -11.02 3.61
C LEU A 88 5.90 -12.15 4.27
N ASP A 89 5.15 -13.10 4.84
CA ASP A 89 5.75 -14.29 5.44
C ASP A 89 6.31 -15.15 4.30
N HIS A 90 7.60 -14.97 4.00
CA HIS A 90 8.36 -15.98 3.29
C HIS A 90 8.64 -17.07 4.32
N PRO A 91 8.06 -18.28 4.24
CA PRO A 91 8.69 -19.42 4.85
C PRO A 91 10.00 -19.62 4.09
N LYS A 92 11.08 -18.97 4.54
CA LYS A 92 12.41 -19.58 4.40
C LYS A 92 12.26 -20.90 5.10
N GLY A 93 12.17 -21.98 4.32
CA GLY A 93 12.12 -23.32 4.84
C GLY A 93 13.20 -23.44 5.89
N ILE A 94 12.78 -23.66 7.14
CA ILE A 94 13.69 -24.14 8.17
C ILE A 94 13.98 -25.57 7.74
N PRO A 95 15.19 -25.92 7.28
CA PRO A 95 15.56 -27.31 7.17
C PRO A 95 15.66 -27.78 8.61
N ILE A 96 14.69 -28.56 9.07
CA ILE A 96 14.86 -29.34 10.28
C ILE A 96 15.95 -30.36 9.93
N GLN A 97 17.14 -30.16 10.50
CA GLN A 97 18.26 -31.11 10.44
C GLN A 97 17.92 -32.39 11.18
#